data_AF-A0A1C0VP00-F1
#
_entry.id   AF-A0A1C0VP00-F1
#
_cell.length_a   1.000
_cell.length_b   1.000
_cell.length_c   1.000
_cell.angle_alpha   90.00
_cell.angle_beta   90.00
_cell.angle_gamma   90.00
#
_symmetry.space_group_name_H-M   'P 1'
#
loop_
_entity.id
_entity.type
_entity.pdbx_description
1 polymer ?
#
loop_
_entity_poly.entity_id
_entity_poly.type
_entity_poly.pdbx_seq_one_letter_code
_entity_poly.pdbx_strand_id
1 'polypeptide(L)'
;MDSSIMNNFNWYSFLKKESKKVLDNYENREIYWTVVDFPDEAIQSEWLGLPRASEKEITATEARLRTKLPSSYREFLKVTNGWPGYPGVLRLQMAKELDWFFVEHQNWIDIWTQSLRSLPPISDEQYLIYGKNLEQDIRVEYLQTTLQISDVLDGEVILLNPQVTHNQEWEAWLFSNHIPGVKRYRSFWEMLTIRGIGGIP
;
A
#
# COMPACT_ATOMS: atom_id res chain seq x y z
N MET A 1 10.89 2.35 -31.64
CA MET A 1 11.65 2.91 -30.51
C MET A 1 10.81 2.67 -29.28
N ASP A 2 11.04 1.54 -28.63
CA ASP A 2 10.30 1.15 -27.44
C ASP A 2 11.23 1.39 -26.25
N SER A 3 11.18 2.59 -25.68
CA SER A 3 11.84 2.86 -24.41
C SER A 3 10.87 2.40 -23.31
N SER A 4 10.81 1.09 -23.09
CA SER A 4 10.41 0.57 -21.79
C SER A 4 11.40 1.17 -20.79
N ILE A 5 11.01 2.25 -20.12
CA ILE A 5 11.70 2.70 -18.92
C ILE A 5 11.60 1.51 -17.97
N MET A 6 12.67 0.71 -17.90
CA MET A 6 12.81 -0.29 -16.87
C MET A 6 12.87 0.49 -15.56
N ASN A 7 11.71 0.66 -14.93
CA ASN A 7 11.66 1.09 -13.55
C ASN A 7 12.35 -0.01 -12.75
N ASN A 8 13.62 0.19 -12.45
CA ASN A 8 14.43 -0.76 -11.71
C ASN A 8 14.10 -0.63 -10.21
N PHE A 9 12.97 -1.21 -9.81
CA PHE A 9 12.57 -1.28 -8.41
C PHE A 9 13.43 -2.34 -7.70
N ASN A 10 14.33 -1.92 -6.81
CA ASN A 10 15.17 -2.83 -6.03
C ASN A 10 14.39 -3.45 -4.85
N TRP A 11 13.22 -4.03 -5.11
CA TRP A 11 12.28 -4.52 -4.09
C TRP A 11 12.91 -5.52 -3.13
N TYR A 12 13.60 -6.55 -3.64
CA TYR A 12 14.21 -7.56 -2.77
C TYR A 12 15.20 -6.93 -1.79
N SER A 13 16.13 -6.09 -2.28
CA SER A 13 17.12 -5.42 -1.44
C SER A 13 16.49 -4.49 -0.41
N PHE A 14 15.46 -3.72 -0.82
CA PHE A 14 14.71 -2.84 0.07
C PHE A 14 14.00 -3.64 1.17
N LEU A 15 13.20 -4.64 0.79
CA LEU A 15 12.40 -5.45 1.71
C LEU A 15 13.25 -6.30 2.65
N LYS A 16 14.42 -6.77 2.18
CA LYS A 16 15.38 -7.47 3.03
C LYS A 16 15.97 -6.54 4.09
N LYS A 17 16.34 -5.31 3.71
CA LYS A 17 16.80 -4.28 4.66
C LYS A 17 15.71 -3.96 5.69
N GLU A 18 14.46 -3.80 5.26
CA GLU A 18 13.35 -3.52 6.17
C GLU A 18 13.03 -4.70 7.09
N SER A 19 13.09 -5.94 6.57
CA SER A 19 12.92 -7.16 7.37
C SER A 19 13.98 -7.23 8.47
N LYS A 20 15.24 -7.00 8.12
CA LYS A 20 16.35 -7.00 9.08
C LYS A 20 16.14 -5.98 10.20
N LYS A 21 15.72 -4.75 9.88
CA LYS A 21 15.42 -3.74 10.91
C LYS A 21 14.34 -4.21 11.90
N VAL A 22 13.27 -4.82 11.40
CA VAL A 22 12.18 -5.33 12.26
C VAL A 22 12.68 -6.46 13.15
N LEU A 23 13.47 -7.39 12.59
CA LEU A 23 14.04 -8.52 13.33
C LEU A 23 15.08 -8.07 14.37
N ASP A 24 15.98 -7.14 14.02
CA ASP A 24 16.96 -6.57 14.95
C ASP A 24 16.24 -5.89 16.13
N ASN A 25 15.17 -5.11 15.87
CA ASN A 25 14.38 -4.47 16.93
C ASN A 25 13.59 -5.48 17.77
N TYR A 26 13.15 -6.59 17.17
CA TYR A 26 12.51 -7.70 17.86
C TYR A 26 13.48 -8.41 18.82
N GLU A 27 14.68 -8.76 18.36
CA GLU A 27 15.73 -9.41 19.16
C GLU A 27 16.19 -8.53 20.33
N ASN A 28 16.32 -7.22 20.09
CA ASN A 28 16.71 -6.24 21.11
C ASN A 28 15.58 -5.86 22.07
N ARG A 29 14.36 -6.41 21.90
CA ARG A 29 13.15 -6.06 22.67
C ARG A 29 12.80 -4.57 22.63
N GLU A 30 13.16 -3.89 21.54
CA GLU A 30 12.87 -2.48 21.30
C GLU A 30 11.45 -2.26 20.75
N ILE A 31 10.76 -3.35 20.36
CA ILE A 31 9.34 -3.35 20.00
C ILE A 31 8.51 -3.64 21.26
N TYR A 32 7.69 -2.67 21.68
CA TYR A 32 6.85 -2.76 22.90
C TYR A 32 5.59 -3.65 22.75
N TRP A 33 5.30 -4.15 21.54
CA TRP A 33 4.16 -5.05 21.31
C TRP A 33 4.59 -6.50 21.61
N THR A 34 4.12 -7.01 22.75
CA THR A 34 4.74 -8.09 23.52
C THR A 34 4.49 -9.53 23.04
N VAL A 35 3.97 -9.79 21.83
CA VAL A 35 3.58 -11.17 21.44
C VAL A 35 3.62 -11.42 19.91
N VAL A 36 4.77 -11.26 19.25
CA VAL A 36 4.94 -11.79 17.88
C VAL A 36 6.12 -12.73 17.83
N ASP A 37 5.85 -14.03 17.77
CA ASP A 37 6.89 -15.00 17.47
C ASP A 37 7.02 -15.11 15.95
N PHE A 38 8.14 -14.59 15.41
CA PHE A 38 8.48 -14.82 14.01
C PHE A 38 9.01 -16.26 13.83
N PRO A 39 8.67 -16.95 12.72
CA PRO A 39 9.20 -18.28 12.45
C PRO A 39 10.73 -18.28 12.37
N ASP A 40 11.38 -19.35 12.86
CA ASP A 40 12.84 -19.50 12.83
C ASP A 40 13.43 -19.29 11.43
N GLU A 41 12.72 -19.74 10.38
CA GLU A 41 13.14 -19.55 8.99
C GLU A 41 13.21 -18.06 8.61
N ALA A 42 12.27 -17.24 9.06
CA ALA A 42 12.25 -15.80 8.80
C ALA A 42 13.40 -15.08 9.51
N ILE A 43 13.71 -15.48 10.73
CA ILE A 43 14.85 -14.98 11.52
C ILE A 43 16.17 -15.35 10.82
N GLN A 44 16.36 -16.63 10.51
CA GLN A 44 17.59 -17.15 9.88
C GLN A 44 17.84 -16.57 8.48
N SER A 45 16.79 -16.33 7.71
CA SER A 45 16.89 -15.79 6.34
C SER A 45 16.89 -14.26 6.28
N GLU A 46 16.60 -13.59 7.40
CA GLU A 46 16.34 -12.16 7.51
C GLU A 46 15.26 -11.67 6.53
N TRP A 47 14.20 -12.47 6.35
CA TRP A 47 13.16 -12.23 5.36
C TRP A 47 11.76 -12.47 5.94
N LEU A 48 10.96 -11.39 6.01
CA LEU A 48 9.56 -11.45 6.47
C LEU A 48 8.56 -11.61 5.32
N GLY A 49 9.00 -11.52 4.06
CA GLY A 49 8.09 -11.58 2.91
C GLY A 49 7.45 -12.96 2.72
N LEU A 50 6.31 -12.96 2.03
CA LEU A 50 5.60 -14.16 1.62
C LEU A 50 6.23 -14.77 0.35
N PRO A 51 5.91 -16.04 0.01
CA PRO A 51 6.28 -16.60 -1.28
C PRO A 51 5.86 -15.68 -2.43
N ARG A 52 6.70 -15.55 -3.46
CA ARG A 52 6.39 -14.73 -4.63
C ARG A 52 5.13 -15.16 -5.36
N ALA A 53 4.42 -14.20 -5.97
CA ALA A 53 3.33 -14.48 -6.88
C ALA A 53 3.89 -14.96 -8.22
N SER A 54 3.23 -15.95 -8.83
CA SER A 54 3.49 -16.33 -10.20
C SER A 54 2.87 -15.32 -11.19
N GLU A 55 3.44 -15.24 -12.40
CA GLU A 55 2.86 -14.45 -13.49
C GLU A 55 1.40 -14.84 -13.78
N LYS A 56 1.06 -16.11 -13.61
CA LYS A 56 -0.31 -16.61 -13.79
C LYS A 56 -1.28 -16.04 -12.74
N GLU A 57 -0.87 -15.98 -11.47
CA GLU A 57 -1.69 -15.41 -10.40
C GLU A 57 -1.91 -13.91 -10.58
N ILE A 58 -0.84 -13.18 -10.94
CA ILE A 58 -0.92 -11.74 -11.20
C ILE A 58 -1.84 -11.48 -12.41
N THR A 59 -1.64 -12.16 -13.54
CA THR A 59 -2.45 -11.97 -14.74
C THR A 59 -3.91 -12.39 -14.56
N ALA A 60 -4.18 -13.45 -13.79
CA ALA A 60 -5.54 -13.83 -13.43
C ALA A 60 -6.23 -12.76 -12.57
N THR A 61 -5.49 -12.15 -11.65
CA THR A 61 -5.97 -11.04 -10.82
C THR A 61 -6.27 -9.81 -11.68
N GLU A 62 -5.35 -9.40 -12.55
CA GLU A 62 -5.54 -8.31 -13.51
C GLU A 62 -6.76 -8.54 -14.41
N ALA A 63 -6.95 -9.77 -14.88
CA ALA A 63 -8.11 -10.14 -15.69
C ALA A 63 -9.43 -10.05 -14.91
N ARG A 64 -9.45 -10.50 -13.64
CA ARG A 64 -10.61 -10.39 -12.74
C ARG A 64 -10.97 -8.93 -12.46
N LEU A 65 -9.96 -8.11 -12.16
CA LEU A 65 -10.11 -6.68 -11.87
C LEU A 65 -10.35 -5.85 -13.15
N ARG A 66 -10.16 -6.43 -14.34
CA ARG A 66 -10.24 -5.79 -15.66
C ARG A 66 -9.32 -4.57 -15.79
N THR A 67 -8.14 -4.65 -15.18
CA THR A 67 -7.14 -3.58 -15.19
C THR A 67 -5.74 -4.16 -15.03
N LYS A 68 -4.72 -3.42 -15.45
CA LYS A 68 -3.31 -3.76 -15.19
C LYS A 68 -2.89 -3.13 -13.87
N LEU A 69 -2.18 -3.89 -13.04
CA LEU A 69 -1.62 -3.36 -11.80
C LEU A 69 -0.49 -2.36 -12.13
N PRO A 70 -0.32 -1.29 -11.33
CA PRO A 70 0.81 -0.37 -11.51
C PRO A 70 2.14 -1.12 -11.36
N SER A 71 3.13 -0.72 -12.14
CA SER A 71 4.35 -1.52 -12.33
C SER A 71 5.07 -1.78 -11.02
N SER A 72 5.17 -0.78 -10.12
CA SER A 72 5.84 -0.98 -8.83
C SER A 72 5.16 -2.03 -7.97
N TYR A 73 3.84 -2.03 -7.89
CA TYR A 73 3.09 -3.01 -7.12
C TYR A 73 3.11 -4.40 -7.77
N ARG A 74 3.07 -4.45 -9.10
CA ARG A 74 3.22 -5.70 -9.85
C ARG A 74 4.59 -6.35 -9.63
N GLU A 75 5.66 -5.58 -9.67
CA GLU A 75 7.02 -6.07 -9.37
C GLU A 75 7.19 -6.43 -7.88
N PHE A 76 6.50 -5.75 -6.97
CA PHE A 76 6.44 -6.14 -5.57
C PHE A 76 5.87 -7.55 -5.40
N LEU A 77 4.72 -7.84 -6.05
CA LEU A 77 4.08 -9.15 -6.00
C LEU A 77 4.97 -10.29 -6.53
N LYS A 78 5.81 -10.02 -7.52
CA LYS A 78 6.82 -10.97 -8.05
C LYS A 78 7.96 -11.28 -7.07
N VAL A 79 8.20 -10.40 -6.11
CA VAL A 79 9.20 -10.60 -5.05
C VAL A 79 8.54 -11.24 -3.82
N THR A 80 7.34 -10.80 -3.46
CA THR A 80 6.56 -11.29 -2.32
C THR A 80 5.07 -11.12 -2.61
N ASN A 81 4.27 -12.18 -2.52
CA ASN A 81 2.83 -12.11 -2.80
C ASN A 81 2.07 -11.50 -1.61
N GLY A 82 2.18 -10.19 -1.41
CA GLY A 82 1.70 -9.52 -0.21
C GLY A 82 2.79 -9.42 0.86
N TRP A 83 2.39 -9.11 2.09
CA TRP A 83 3.29 -8.94 3.23
C TRP A 83 2.54 -9.29 4.52
N PRO A 84 3.13 -10.03 5.46
CA PRO A 84 2.44 -10.38 6.69
C PRO A 84 2.11 -9.13 7.51
N GLY A 85 0.96 -9.16 8.18
CA GLY A 85 0.62 -8.20 9.22
C GLY A 85 1.17 -8.65 10.57
N TYR A 86 1.47 -7.69 11.43
CA TYR A 86 1.85 -7.86 12.82
C TYR A 86 1.47 -6.57 13.58
N PRO A 87 1.48 -6.52 14.92
CA PRO A 87 1.00 -5.35 15.67
C PRO A 87 1.60 -4.04 15.18
N GLY A 88 0.73 -3.09 14.81
CA GLY A 88 1.10 -1.80 14.21
C GLY A 88 1.45 -1.84 12.72
N VAL A 89 1.37 -3.00 12.06
CA VAL A 89 1.69 -3.18 10.64
C VAL A 89 0.55 -3.85 9.89
N LEU A 90 0.04 -3.13 8.89
CA LEU A 90 -0.98 -3.60 7.96
C LEU A 90 -0.48 -4.81 7.16
N ARG A 91 -1.27 -5.89 7.12
CA ARG A 91 -1.04 -7.00 6.19
C ARG A 91 -1.29 -6.50 4.77
N LEU A 92 -0.33 -6.67 3.86
CA LEU A 92 -0.56 -6.47 2.43
C LEU A 92 -1.15 -7.75 1.84
N GLN A 93 -2.25 -7.60 1.12
CA GLN A 93 -3.03 -8.70 0.56
C GLN A 93 -2.27 -9.41 -0.57
N MET A 94 -2.51 -10.72 -0.70
CA MET A 94 -2.05 -11.50 -1.84
C MET A 94 -2.80 -11.07 -3.09
N ALA A 95 -2.21 -11.26 -4.27
CA ALA A 95 -2.80 -10.92 -5.56
C ALA A 95 -4.26 -11.44 -5.71
N LYS A 96 -4.51 -12.69 -5.30
CA LYS A 96 -5.84 -13.31 -5.40
C LYS A 96 -6.91 -12.64 -4.53
N GLU A 97 -6.52 -11.94 -3.47
CA GLU A 97 -7.41 -11.32 -2.47
C GLU A 97 -7.81 -9.90 -2.87
N LEU A 98 -7.06 -9.26 -3.77
CA LEU A 98 -7.28 -7.85 -4.13
C LEU A 98 -8.67 -7.62 -4.71
N ASP A 99 -9.36 -6.60 -4.24
CA ASP A 99 -10.60 -6.13 -4.87
C ASP A 99 -10.75 -4.62 -4.72
N TRP A 100 -11.72 -4.07 -5.44
CA TRP A 100 -12.06 -2.66 -5.33
C TRP A 100 -12.61 -2.36 -3.94
N PHE A 101 -12.18 -1.26 -3.35
CA PHE A 101 -12.50 -0.90 -1.97
C PHE A 101 -14.00 -0.87 -1.69
N PHE A 102 -14.80 -0.39 -2.64
CA PHE A 102 -16.25 -0.30 -2.50
C PHE A 102 -16.96 -1.64 -2.29
N VAL A 103 -16.35 -2.77 -2.69
CA VAL A 103 -16.98 -4.10 -2.63
C VAL A 103 -17.33 -4.47 -1.19
N GLU A 104 -16.44 -4.17 -0.23
CA GLU A 104 -16.65 -4.47 1.19
C GLU A 104 -16.87 -3.21 2.04
N HIS A 105 -16.57 -2.02 1.52
CA HIS A 105 -16.53 -0.78 2.31
C HIS A 105 -17.41 0.36 1.77
N GLN A 106 -18.49 0.06 1.04
CA GLN A 106 -19.41 1.07 0.52
C GLN A 106 -19.97 1.99 1.62
N ASN A 107 -20.36 1.44 2.77
CA ASN A 107 -20.86 2.23 3.90
C ASN A 107 -19.82 3.26 4.39
N TRP A 108 -18.54 2.90 4.32
CA TRP A 108 -17.44 3.77 4.72
C TRP A 108 -17.29 4.93 3.74
N ILE A 109 -17.36 4.63 2.43
CA ILE A 109 -17.38 5.64 1.37
C ILE A 109 -18.57 6.59 1.55
N ASP A 110 -19.75 6.07 1.88
CA ASP A 110 -20.97 6.88 2.07
C ASP A 110 -20.82 7.87 3.23
N ILE A 111 -20.22 7.46 4.35
CA ILE A 111 -19.98 8.33 5.51
C ILE A 111 -19.05 9.49 5.13
N TRP A 112 -17.94 9.20 4.46
CA TRP A 112 -17.00 10.23 4.00
C TRP A 112 -17.63 11.16 2.96
N THR A 113 -18.36 10.60 2.00
CA THR A 113 -19.05 11.36 0.96
C THR A 113 -20.07 12.32 1.56
N GLN A 114 -20.85 11.86 2.54
CA GLN A 114 -21.82 12.70 3.24
C GLN A 114 -21.13 13.81 4.06
N SER A 115 -20.04 13.46 4.74
CA SER A 115 -19.29 14.39 5.60
C SER A 115 -18.66 15.54 4.82
N LEU A 116 -18.24 15.30 3.57
CA LEU A 116 -17.55 16.27 2.72
C LEU A 116 -18.47 16.91 1.66
N ARG A 117 -19.75 16.53 1.62
CA ARG A 117 -20.70 16.93 0.56
C ARG A 117 -20.84 18.44 0.37
N SER A 118 -20.71 19.23 1.44
CA SER A 118 -20.88 20.68 1.40
C SER A 118 -19.60 21.44 1.07
N LEU A 119 -18.46 20.76 0.95
CA LEU A 119 -17.19 21.39 0.60
C LEU A 119 -17.09 21.61 -0.92
N PRO A 120 -16.40 22.68 -1.36
CA PRO A 120 -16.17 22.89 -2.78
C PRO A 120 -15.28 21.78 -3.36
N PRO A 121 -15.43 21.47 -4.67
CA PRO A 121 -14.53 20.55 -5.36
C PRO A 121 -13.07 21.01 -5.27
N ILE A 122 -12.15 20.07 -5.11
CA ILE A 122 -10.71 20.34 -5.02
C ILE A 122 -10.10 20.39 -6.42
N SER A 123 -9.49 21.51 -6.80
CA SER A 123 -8.81 21.67 -8.10
C SER A 123 -7.53 20.83 -8.22
N ASP A 124 -7.02 20.62 -9.43
CA ASP A 124 -5.76 19.86 -9.64
C ASP A 124 -4.56 20.56 -8.99
N GLU A 125 -4.53 21.90 -9.02
CA GLU A 125 -3.49 22.71 -8.41
C GLU A 125 -3.41 22.51 -6.89
N GLN A 126 -4.56 22.31 -6.24
CA GLN A 126 -4.64 21.97 -4.82
C GLN A 126 -4.34 20.49 -4.58
N TYR A 127 -4.91 19.61 -5.41
CA TYR A 127 -4.87 18.16 -5.19
C TYR A 127 -3.47 17.57 -5.45
N LEU A 128 -2.76 18.00 -6.49
CA LEU A 128 -1.51 17.37 -6.97
C LEU A 128 -0.26 17.82 -6.20
N ILE A 129 -0.41 18.25 -4.95
CA ILE A 129 0.67 18.61 -4.05
C ILE A 129 1.02 17.42 -3.16
N TYR A 130 2.31 17.03 -3.15
CA TYR A 130 2.82 15.88 -2.40
C TYR A 130 3.98 16.27 -1.48
N GLY A 131 3.99 15.75 -0.26
CA GLY A 131 5.08 15.95 0.68
C GLY A 131 4.83 15.26 2.02
N LYS A 132 5.90 14.81 2.69
CA LYS A 132 5.83 14.00 3.93
C LYS A 132 5.14 14.71 5.11
N ASN A 133 5.16 16.04 5.13
CA ASN A 133 4.66 16.87 6.24
C ASN A 133 3.50 17.78 5.82
N LEU A 134 2.79 17.42 4.76
CA LEU A 134 1.63 18.17 4.29
C LEU A 134 0.34 17.45 4.71
N GLU A 135 -0.62 18.21 5.23
CA GLU A 135 -2.01 17.76 5.22
C GLU A 135 -2.46 17.75 3.76
N GLN A 136 -2.98 16.61 3.31
CA GLN A 136 -3.32 16.39 1.91
C GLN A 136 -4.82 16.22 1.78
N ASP A 137 -5.42 17.02 0.90
CA ASP A 137 -6.84 16.93 0.60
C ASP A 137 -7.20 15.59 -0.06
N ILE A 138 -8.45 15.17 0.12
CA ILE A 138 -9.04 13.97 -0.49
C ILE A 138 -10.16 14.35 -1.46
N ARG A 139 -10.09 13.83 -2.69
CA ARG A 139 -11.24 13.79 -3.60
C ARG A 139 -12.03 12.53 -3.28
N VAL A 140 -13.07 12.67 -2.46
CA VAL A 140 -13.82 11.55 -1.89
C VAL A 140 -14.45 10.66 -2.95
N GLU A 141 -14.79 11.22 -4.11
CA GLU A 141 -15.29 10.50 -5.28
C GLU A 141 -14.33 9.43 -5.80
N TYR A 142 -13.02 9.55 -5.54
CA TYR A 142 -12.02 8.58 -5.99
C TYR A 142 -12.04 7.28 -5.18
N LEU A 143 -12.55 7.29 -3.93
CA LEU A 143 -12.69 6.08 -3.10
C LEU A 143 -13.53 4.99 -3.77
N GLN A 144 -14.45 5.37 -4.66
CA GLN A 144 -15.26 4.41 -5.43
C GLN A 144 -14.46 3.59 -6.46
N THR A 145 -13.22 3.99 -6.74
CA THR A 145 -12.40 3.38 -7.78
C THR A 145 -11.04 2.93 -7.29
N THR A 146 -10.77 3.07 -5.99
CA THR A 146 -9.50 2.66 -5.41
C THR A 146 -9.45 1.13 -5.25
N LEU A 147 -8.28 0.56 -5.55
CA LEU A 147 -7.99 -0.85 -5.30
C LEU A 147 -7.47 -1.00 -3.86
N GLN A 148 -8.08 -1.88 -3.07
CA GLN A 148 -7.56 -2.19 -1.74
C GLN A 148 -6.42 -3.20 -1.85
N ILE A 149 -5.30 -2.90 -1.19
CA ILE A 149 -4.09 -3.76 -1.21
C ILE A 149 -3.61 -4.17 0.18
N SER A 150 -4.31 -3.76 1.24
CA SER A 150 -4.07 -4.20 2.61
C SER A 150 -5.37 -4.62 3.28
N ASP A 151 -5.26 -5.39 4.36
CA ASP A 151 -6.35 -5.50 5.32
C ASP A 151 -6.56 -4.16 6.04
N VAL A 152 -7.72 -3.98 6.66
CA VAL A 152 -7.98 -2.83 7.54
C VAL A 152 -7.41 -3.13 8.93
N LEU A 153 -6.58 -2.22 9.46
CA LEU A 153 -6.08 -2.29 10.84
C LEU A 153 -6.33 -0.96 11.52
N ASP A 154 -7.04 -0.98 12.64
CA ASP A 154 -7.39 0.20 13.44
C ASP A 154 -7.99 1.35 12.61
N GLY A 155 -8.75 1.04 11.55
CA GLY A 155 -9.35 2.07 10.68
C GLY A 155 -8.40 2.67 9.64
N GLU A 156 -7.20 2.12 9.49
CA GLU A 156 -6.26 2.40 8.40
C GLU A 156 -6.34 1.34 7.30
N VAL A 157 -6.14 1.75 6.06
CA VAL A 157 -6.08 0.87 4.88
C VAL A 157 -5.19 1.49 3.81
N ILE A 158 -4.46 0.64 3.08
CA ILE A 158 -3.67 1.05 1.93
C ILE A 158 -4.46 0.81 0.65
N LEU A 159 -4.61 1.88 -0.12
CA LEU A 159 -5.37 1.89 -1.37
C LEU A 159 -4.49 2.36 -2.54
N LEU A 160 -4.77 1.88 -3.74
CA LEU A 160 -4.18 2.40 -4.98
C LEU A 160 -5.26 3.09 -5.80
N ASN A 161 -5.05 4.36 -6.12
CA ASN A 161 -6.00 5.22 -6.83
C ASN A 161 -5.65 5.29 -8.33
N PRO A 162 -6.43 4.65 -9.22
CA PRO A 162 -6.18 4.68 -10.66
C PRO A 162 -6.57 6.01 -11.32
N GLN A 163 -7.30 6.91 -10.64
CA GLN A 163 -7.73 8.20 -11.22
C GLN A 163 -6.57 9.18 -11.38
N VAL A 164 -5.48 8.96 -10.65
CA VAL A 164 -4.30 9.84 -10.65
C VAL A 164 -3.08 8.99 -10.90
N THR A 165 -2.41 9.25 -12.02
CA THR A 165 -1.23 8.48 -12.44
C THR A 165 0.00 9.33 -12.58
N HIS A 166 1.14 8.83 -12.12
CA HIS A 166 2.47 9.43 -12.26
C HIS A 166 3.39 8.45 -12.97
N ASN A 167 3.80 8.72 -14.21
CA ASN A 167 4.64 7.81 -14.99
C ASN A 167 4.12 6.36 -15.03
N GLN A 168 2.81 6.19 -15.28
CA GLN A 168 2.10 4.89 -15.30
C GLN A 168 1.98 4.19 -13.93
N GLU A 169 2.45 4.81 -12.85
CA GLU A 169 2.14 4.37 -11.48
C GLU A 169 0.85 5.02 -11.01
N TRP A 170 0.07 4.28 -10.22
CA TRP A 170 -1.10 4.82 -9.55
C TRP A 170 -0.70 5.51 -8.25
N GLU A 171 -1.40 6.59 -7.92
CA GLU A 171 -1.26 7.23 -6.62
C GLU A 171 -1.57 6.23 -5.50
N ALA A 172 -0.71 6.14 -4.49
CA ALA A 172 -0.88 5.25 -3.34
C ALA A 172 -1.36 6.06 -2.13
N TRP A 173 -2.34 5.52 -1.42
CA TRP A 173 -3.02 6.17 -0.30
C TRP A 173 -2.83 5.34 0.96
N LEU A 174 -2.39 5.97 2.05
CA LEU A 174 -2.70 5.51 3.40
C LEU A 174 -3.94 6.28 3.85
N PHE A 175 -5.10 5.62 3.73
CA PHE A 175 -6.38 6.16 4.13
C PHE A 175 -6.67 5.73 5.57
N SER A 176 -7.05 6.67 6.42
CA SER A 176 -7.19 6.42 7.85
C SER A 176 -8.24 7.36 8.45
N ASN A 177 -9.01 6.85 9.41
CA ASN A 177 -9.95 7.65 10.19
C ASN A 177 -9.26 8.47 11.30
N HIS A 178 -7.96 8.27 11.55
CA HIS A 178 -7.17 9.00 12.55
C HIS A 178 -6.57 10.30 12.02
N ILE A 179 -6.54 10.48 10.70
CA ILE A 179 -6.09 11.70 10.05
C ILE A 179 -7.26 12.33 9.29
N PRO A 180 -7.26 13.67 9.11
CA PRO A 180 -8.23 14.31 8.22
C PRO A 180 -7.92 13.92 6.77
N GLY A 181 -8.46 12.77 6.35
CA GLY A 181 -8.41 12.28 4.97
C GLY A 181 -7.36 11.20 4.76
N VAL A 182 -6.28 11.55 4.07
CA VAL A 182 -5.38 10.58 3.44
C VAL A 182 -3.95 11.09 3.37
N LYS A 183 -2.97 10.20 3.54
CA LYS A 183 -1.60 10.45 3.08
C LYS A 183 -1.42 9.84 1.70
N ARG A 184 -1.07 10.66 0.72
CA ARG A 184 -0.95 10.32 -0.70
C ARG A 184 0.49 10.38 -1.17
N TYR A 185 0.85 9.40 -1.99
CA TYR A 185 2.15 9.23 -2.61
C TYR A 185 1.95 9.00 -4.11
N ARG A 186 2.91 9.41 -4.94
CA ARG A 186 2.83 9.29 -6.39
C ARG A 186 2.84 7.84 -6.88
N SER A 187 3.32 6.92 -6.06
CA SER A 187 3.37 5.48 -6.37
C SER A 187 3.43 4.63 -5.10
N PHE A 188 3.14 3.34 -5.24
CA PHE A 188 3.34 2.36 -4.16
C PHE A 188 4.81 2.24 -3.75
N TRP A 189 5.74 2.31 -4.71
CA TRP A 189 7.18 2.37 -4.42
C TRP A 189 7.57 3.58 -3.57
N GLU A 190 7.12 4.79 -3.92
CA GLU A 190 7.39 6.01 -3.15
C GLU A 190 6.81 5.89 -1.73
N MET A 191 5.59 5.40 -1.59
CA MET A 191 4.97 5.17 -0.28
C MET A 191 5.84 4.29 0.61
N LEU A 192 6.22 3.10 0.13
CA LEU A 192 7.01 2.18 0.94
C LEU A 192 8.42 2.70 1.22
N THR A 193 9.08 3.37 0.28
CA THR A 193 10.42 3.92 0.51
C THR A 193 10.45 5.11 1.46
N ILE A 194 9.35 5.87 1.58
CA ILE A 194 9.23 6.98 2.53
C ILE A 194 8.74 6.52 3.91
N ARG A 195 7.74 5.62 3.95
CA ARG A 195 7.09 5.15 5.19
C ARG A 195 7.83 4.01 5.86
N GLY A 196 8.53 3.17 5.08
CA GLY A 196 8.90 1.83 5.50
C GLY A 196 7.70 0.87 5.41
N ILE A 197 8.00 -0.42 5.24
CA ILE A 197 6.96 -1.46 5.21
C ILE A 197 6.59 -1.91 6.63
N GLY A 198 7.54 -1.87 7.56
CA GLY A 198 7.38 -2.36 8.92
C GLY A 198 6.77 -1.36 9.91
N GLY A 199 6.35 -0.17 9.49
CA GLY A 199 5.69 0.81 10.37
C GLY A 199 6.58 1.37 11.50
N ILE A 200 7.87 1.04 11.52
CA ILE A 200 8.85 1.55 12.49
C ILE A 200 9.53 2.78 11.87
N PRO A 201 9.48 3.97 12.50
CA PRO A 201 10.16 5.18 12.04
C PRO A 201 11.68 5.04 11.85
#